data_AF-A0A7S6MML6-F1
#
_entry.id   AF-A0A7S6MML6-F1
#
_cell.length_a   1.000
_cell.length_b   1.000
_cell.length_c   1.000
_cell.angle_alpha   90.00
_cell.angle_beta   90.00
_cell.angle_gamma   90.00
#
_symmetry.space_group_name_H-M   'P 1'
#
loop_
_entity.id
_entity.type
_entity.pdbx_description
1 polymer ?
#
loop_
_entity_poly.entity_id
_entity_poly.type
_entity_poly.pdbx_seq_one_letter_code
_entity_poly.pdbx_strand_id
1 'polypeptide(L)'
;MVSSDIIAAIATPPGRGGIGVIRISGKHLTKLAEAILGKLPKARYACLSKFLDTDGQIIDQGIALYFPAPHSYTGEDVLELQGHGGPAVMDLLLSRCLAAGARLAQPGEFTLRAYLNDKIDLIQAESVAAVIEAGTHEAARCAIHSLQGNFSSRIEELVSLLIRLRMLIEATLDFPEEETDNLQTLQIIEKLEHIQVLLEQIFLAARQGNLLQEGIRIVLMGAPNVGKSSLLNQLAQEEAAIVTEIPGTTRDTIQRTISIAGMPVHVIDTAGLRETEDVVEQKGIERTLAAIKEATLVLRLMDSSRCRSIAEGSVQNAIPAGKPRITIFNKIDLVNEDPRIEEQAGNSAIYLSAKTGAGIELLRRKILEIAGWRFNQAGEGVFMARQRHLEALQQAKRYLENAQRFTQGEYQLELLAEELKLTQNALSSITGQFTADDLLGEIFSHFCIGK
;
A
#
# COMPACT_ATOMS: atom_id res chain seq x y z
N MET A 1 21.39 -9.71 -14.92
CA MET A 1 22.19 -10.83 -14.36
C MET A 1 22.42 -10.57 -12.88
N VAL A 2 21.96 -11.46 -12.00
CA VAL A 2 22.06 -11.29 -10.55
C VAL A 2 23.53 -11.35 -10.12
N SER A 3 24.05 -10.26 -9.57
CA SER A 3 25.37 -10.20 -8.97
C SER A 3 25.47 -11.27 -7.87
N SER A 4 26.54 -12.08 -7.90
CA SER A 4 26.80 -13.14 -6.92
C SER A 4 27.44 -12.62 -5.63
N ASP A 5 27.32 -11.33 -5.36
CA ASP A 5 27.90 -10.68 -4.19
C ASP A 5 27.12 -11.02 -2.91
N ILE A 6 27.83 -11.02 -1.79
CA ILE A 6 27.23 -11.19 -0.47
C ILE A 6 26.79 -9.82 0.02
N ILE A 7 25.53 -9.69 0.43
CA ILE A 7 24.98 -8.47 1.01
C ILE A 7 24.70 -8.64 2.50
N ALA A 8 24.86 -7.56 3.25
CA ALA A 8 24.55 -7.50 4.68
C ALA A 8 23.84 -6.19 5.02
N ALA A 9 22.91 -6.24 5.99
CA ALA A 9 22.26 -5.08 6.56
C ALA A 9 21.64 -5.39 7.93
N ILE A 10 21.36 -4.34 8.70
CA ILE A 10 20.56 -4.42 9.93
C ILE A 10 19.09 -4.60 9.52
N ALA A 11 18.46 -5.68 9.95
CA ALA A 11 17.08 -6.04 9.58
C ALA A 11 16.03 -5.58 10.61
N THR A 12 16.47 -5.12 11.78
CA THR A 12 15.62 -4.54 12.85
C THR A 12 15.51 -3.02 12.73
N PRO A 13 14.42 -2.40 13.22
CA PRO A 13 14.29 -0.94 13.24
C PRO A 13 15.45 -0.26 13.97
N PRO A 14 15.85 0.96 13.54
CA PRO A 14 16.87 1.73 14.24
C PRO A 14 16.36 2.12 15.64
N GLY A 15 17.25 2.10 16.62
CA GLY A 15 16.92 2.47 18.00
C GLY A 15 17.57 1.55 19.01
N ARG A 16 17.01 1.54 20.22
CA ARG A 16 17.44 0.64 21.31
C ARG A 16 16.40 -0.46 21.47
N GLY A 17 16.84 -1.71 21.37
CA GLY A 17 16.02 -2.89 21.59
C GLY A 17 16.77 -3.96 22.37
N GLY A 18 16.02 -4.91 22.94
CA GLY A 18 16.63 -6.08 23.58
C GLY A 18 17.41 -6.95 22.60
N ILE A 19 16.98 -6.99 21.33
CA ILE A 19 17.58 -7.78 20.25
C ILE A 19 17.74 -6.91 19.01
N GLY A 20 18.87 -7.04 18.33
CA GLY A 20 19.12 -6.52 16.99
C GLY A 20 19.53 -7.65 16.05
N VAL A 21 19.12 -7.56 14.79
CA VAL A 21 19.39 -8.61 13.80
C VAL A 21 20.18 -8.05 12.63
N ILE A 22 21.29 -8.68 12.30
CA ILE A 22 21.99 -8.49 11.02
C ILE A 22 21.66 -9.67 10.12
N ARG A 23 21.12 -9.37 8.95
CA ARG A 23 20.82 -10.35 7.92
C ARG A 23 21.88 -10.27 6.82
N ILE A 24 22.36 -11.42 6.40
CA ILE A 24 23.38 -11.58 5.37
C ILE A 24 22.85 -12.58 4.35
N SER A 25 22.98 -12.27 3.05
CA SER A 25 22.54 -13.16 1.97
C SER A 25 23.54 -13.16 0.83
N GLY A 26 23.78 -14.33 0.23
CA GLY A 26 24.61 -14.48 -0.95
C GLY A 26 24.99 -15.95 -1.16
N LYS A 27 25.87 -16.22 -2.12
CA LYS A 27 26.37 -17.57 -2.36
C LYS A 27 27.55 -17.90 -1.44
N HIS A 28 27.58 -19.13 -0.91
CA HIS A 28 28.72 -19.68 -0.15
C HIS A 28 29.09 -18.88 1.11
N LEU A 29 28.13 -18.72 2.04
CA LEU A 29 28.35 -18.00 3.29
C LEU A 29 29.30 -18.70 4.29
N THR A 30 29.80 -19.90 4.00
CA THR A 30 30.68 -20.67 4.89
C THR A 30 31.91 -19.87 5.35
N LYS A 31 32.65 -19.25 4.42
CA LYS A 31 33.86 -18.48 4.77
C LYS A 31 33.55 -17.28 5.65
N LEU A 32 32.44 -16.59 5.37
CA LEU A 32 32.01 -15.44 6.15
C LEU A 32 31.55 -15.88 7.55
N ALA A 33 30.79 -16.98 7.65
CA ALA A 33 30.36 -17.54 8.92
C ALA A 33 31.56 -17.98 9.77
N GLU A 34 32.56 -18.65 9.17
CA GLU A 34 33.80 -19.01 9.87
C GLU A 34 34.59 -17.80 10.35
N ALA A 35 34.66 -16.72 9.55
CA ALA A 35 35.36 -15.50 9.95
C ALA A 35 34.71 -14.79 11.15
N ILE A 36 33.37 -14.86 11.29
CA ILE A 36 32.63 -14.13 12.34
C ILE A 36 32.34 -15.03 13.56
N LEU A 37 32.04 -16.31 13.32
CA LEU A 37 31.55 -17.25 14.35
C LEU A 37 32.56 -18.36 14.68
N GLY A 38 33.62 -18.50 13.87
CA GLY A 38 34.57 -19.63 13.93
C GLY A 38 34.04 -20.94 13.35
N LYS A 39 32.77 -20.99 12.93
CA LYS A 39 32.11 -22.17 12.35
C LYS A 39 30.86 -21.79 11.58
N LEU A 40 30.43 -22.65 10.68
CA LEU A 40 29.09 -22.57 10.09
C LEU A 40 28.04 -23.16 11.05
N PRO A 41 26.98 -22.43 11.43
CA PRO A 41 25.89 -22.98 12.23
C PRO A 41 25.16 -24.12 11.52
N LYS A 42 24.53 -25.01 12.30
CA LYS A 42 23.68 -26.07 11.73
C LYS A 42 22.45 -25.43 11.07
N ALA A 43 22.14 -25.85 9.85
CA ALA A 43 21.03 -25.32 9.07
C ALA A 43 19.69 -25.34 9.84
N ARG A 44 19.10 -24.15 10.04
CA ARG A 44 17.83 -23.89 10.74
C ARG A 44 17.79 -24.26 12.23
N TYR A 45 18.96 -24.26 12.90
CA TYR A 45 19.04 -24.40 14.36
C TYR A 45 19.60 -23.13 14.98
N ALA A 46 18.94 -22.64 16.03
CA ALA A 46 19.45 -21.56 16.85
C ALA A 46 20.74 -21.98 17.54
N CYS A 47 21.84 -21.31 17.22
CA CYS A 47 23.16 -21.60 17.77
C CYS A 47 23.66 -20.42 18.60
N LEU A 48 23.74 -20.57 19.93
CA LEU A 48 24.43 -19.59 20.78
C LEU A 48 25.90 -19.51 20.37
N SER A 49 26.33 -18.32 19.96
CA SER A 49 27.64 -18.09 19.35
C SER A 49 28.24 -16.77 19.85
N LYS A 50 29.56 -16.73 19.92
CA LYS A 50 30.31 -15.48 20.11
C LYS A 50 30.58 -14.88 18.73
N PHE A 51 30.37 -13.60 18.57
CA PHE A 51 30.64 -12.86 17.34
C PHE A 51 32.01 -12.21 17.48
N LEU A 52 32.92 -12.52 16.57
CA LEU A 52 34.34 -12.18 16.66
C LEU A 52 34.71 -11.06 15.69
N ASP A 53 35.56 -10.15 16.13
CA ASP A 53 36.18 -9.14 15.27
C ASP A 53 37.32 -9.71 14.41
N THR A 54 38.09 -8.85 13.76
CA THR A 54 39.24 -9.25 12.93
C THR A 54 40.42 -9.81 13.74
N ASP A 55 40.55 -9.40 15.00
CA ASP A 55 41.63 -9.80 15.90
C ASP A 55 41.23 -11.00 16.78
N GLY A 56 39.99 -11.48 16.65
CA GLY A 56 39.44 -12.59 17.43
C GLY A 56 38.86 -12.17 18.79
N GLN A 57 38.71 -10.88 19.06
CA GLN A 57 38.01 -10.38 20.26
C GLN A 57 36.50 -10.50 20.09
N ILE A 58 35.80 -10.62 21.22
CA ILE A 58 34.35 -10.76 21.23
C ILE A 58 33.71 -9.39 21.05
N ILE A 59 32.96 -9.21 19.95
CA ILE A 59 32.09 -8.05 19.73
C ILE A 59 30.83 -8.19 20.59
N ASP A 60 30.18 -9.36 20.51
CA ASP A 60 28.95 -9.67 21.22
C ASP A 60 28.75 -11.20 21.34
N GLN A 61 27.77 -11.62 22.13
CA GLN A 61 27.33 -13.01 22.22
C GLN A 61 25.81 -13.08 21.98
N GLY A 62 25.42 -13.89 21.00
CA GLY A 62 24.05 -13.94 20.54
C GLY A 62 23.69 -15.25 19.84
N ILE A 63 22.58 -15.25 19.10
CA ILE A 63 22.09 -16.41 18.35
C ILE A 63 22.48 -16.24 16.88
N ALA A 64 23.09 -17.26 16.30
CA ALA A 64 23.30 -17.35 14.86
C ALA A 64 22.32 -18.37 14.25
N LEU A 65 21.70 -18.01 13.13
CA LEU A 65 20.82 -18.87 12.33
C LEU A 65 21.31 -18.94 10.88
N TYR A 66 21.43 -20.15 10.36
CA TYR A 66 21.84 -20.39 8.97
C TYR A 66 20.71 -21.05 8.17
N PHE A 67 20.38 -20.48 7.01
CA PHE A 67 19.37 -20.99 6.09
C PHE A 67 20.04 -21.28 4.74
N PRO A 68 20.27 -22.55 4.39
CA PRO A 68 20.88 -22.89 3.11
C PRO A 68 19.88 -22.70 1.95
N ALA A 69 20.39 -22.30 0.78
CA ALA A 69 19.64 -22.29 -0.47
C ALA A 69 19.06 -23.69 -0.79
N PRO A 70 17.89 -23.79 -1.47
CA PRO A 70 17.00 -22.72 -1.92
C PRO A 70 15.95 -22.31 -0.87
N HIS A 71 16.10 -22.76 0.38
CA HIS A 71 15.07 -22.68 1.41
C HIS A 71 15.37 -21.59 2.44
N SER A 72 15.54 -20.38 1.91
CA SER A 72 15.71 -19.15 2.65
C SER A 72 14.73 -18.09 2.12
N TYR A 73 14.72 -16.90 2.72
CA TYR A 73 13.91 -15.78 2.26
C TYR A 73 14.27 -15.34 0.84
N THR A 74 15.56 -15.17 0.55
CA THR A 74 16.06 -14.71 -0.75
C THR A 74 16.18 -15.82 -1.78
N GLY A 75 16.11 -17.09 -1.38
CA GLY A 75 16.44 -18.24 -2.23
C GLY A 75 17.93 -18.56 -2.29
N GLU A 76 18.79 -17.71 -1.72
CA GLU A 76 20.24 -17.93 -1.59
C GLU A 76 20.61 -18.48 -0.20
N ASP A 77 21.88 -18.64 0.13
CA ASP A 77 22.25 -18.88 1.52
C ASP A 77 21.97 -17.59 2.32
N VAL A 78 21.42 -17.74 3.53
CA VAL A 78 21.17 -16.63 4.47
C VAL A 78 21.75 -16.94 5.84
N LEU A 79 22.45 -15.97 6.42
CA LEU A 79 22.93 -16.01 7.81
C LEU A 79 22.31 -14.84 8.57
N GLU A 80 21.68 -15.12 9.70
CA GLU A 80 21.17 -14.10 10.63
C GLU A 80 21.97 -14.12 11.93
N LEU A 81 22.48 -12.96 12.33
CA LEU A 81 23.17 -12.72 13.58
C LEU A 81 22.25 -11.91 14.49
N GLN A 82 21.76 -12.53 15.57
CA GLN A 82 20.86 -11.93 16.54
C GLN A 82 21.64 -11.61 17.81
N GLY A 83 22.03 -10.35 17.98
CA GLY A 83 22.78 -9.84 19.13
C GLY A 83 21.97 -8.85 19.96
N HIS A 84 22.65 -8.15 20.87
CA HIS A 84 22.04 -7.07 21.65
C HIS A 84 21.73 -5.86 20.76
N GLY A 85 20.48 -5.37 20.80
CA GLY A 85 19.97 -4.31 19.92
C GLY A 85 20.45 -2.89 20.25
N GLY A 86 21.71 -2.74 20.66
CA GLY A 86 22.35 -1.44 20.85
C GLY A 86 22.95 -0.92 19.54
N PRO A 87 22.77 0.36 19.17
CA PRO A 87 23.29 0.91 17.91
C PRO A 87 24.79 0.65 17.69
N ALA A 88 25.62 0.88 18.72
CA ALA A 88 27.06 0.65 18.63
C ALA A 88 27.44 -0.82 18.39
N VAL A 89 26.70 -1.78 18.98
CA VAL A 89 26.95 -3.21 18.79
C VAL A 89 26.56 -3.63 17.38
N MET A 90 25.41 -3.14 16.90
CA MET A 90 24.95 -3.42 15.54
C MET A 90 25.90 -2.84 14.48
N ASP A 91 26.41 -1.63 14.69
CA ASP A 91 27.39 -1.00 13.79
C ASP A 91 28.71 -1.77 13.74
N LEU A 92 29.21 -2.25 14.90
CA LEU A 92 30.41 -3.08 14.97
C LEU A 92 30.23 -4.42 14.23
N LEU A 93 29.11 -5.10 14.46
CA LEU A 93 28.81 -6.36 13.78
C LEU A 93 28.62 -6.16 12.27
N LEU A 94 27.94 -5.09 11.85
CA LEU A 94 27.76 -4.79 10.43
C LEU A 94 29.11 -4.50 9.76
N SER A 95 29.94 -3.65 10.40
CA SER A 95 31.29 -3.36 9.92
C SER A 95 32.14 -4.64 9.80
N ARG A 96 31.97 -5.57 10.75
CA ARG A 96 32.64 -6.87 10.70
C ARG A 96 32.17 -7.72 9.51
N CYS A 97 30.87 -7.75 9.22
CA CYS A 97 30.33 -8.43 8.04
C CYS A 97 30.91 -7.84 6.74
N LEU A 98 31.01 -6.51 6.66
CA LEU A 98 31.59 -5.83 5.50
C LEU A 98 33.07 -6.17 5.32
N ALA A 99 33.85 -6.14 6.41
CA ALA A 99 35.26 -6.54 6.39
C ALA A 99 35.46 -8.03 6.03
N ALA A 100 34.46 -8.88 6.29
CA ALA A 100 34.47 -10.30 5.92
C ALA A 100 34.04 -10.56 4.46
N GLY A 101 33.83 -9.51 3.65
CA GLY A 101 33.55 -9.61 2.22
C GLY A 101 32.09 -9.37 1.82
N ALA A 102 31.23 -8.95 2.74
CA ALA A 102 29.89 -8.48 2.39
C ALA A 102 29.92 -7.03 1.89
N ARG A 103 28.98 -6.66 1.03
CA ARG A 103 28.63 -5.28 0.70
C ARG A 103 27.39 -4.88 1.50
N LEU A 104 27.22 -3.59 1.76
CA LEU A 104 25.97 -3.07 2.32
C LEU A 104 24.82 -3.30 1.32
N ALA A 105 23.72 -3.89 1.78
CA ALA A 105 22.54 -4.10 0.96
C ALA A 105 21.91 -2.76 0.55
N GLN A 106 21.39 -2.69 -0.67
CA GLN A 106 20.55 -1.60 -1.14
C GLN A 106 19.13 -1.69 -0.53
N PRO A 107 18.35 -0.59 -0.54
CA PRO A 107 16.93 -0.61 -0.21
C PRO A 107 16.18 -1.73 -0.97
N GLY A 108 15.45 -2.58 -0.24
CA GLY A 108 14.66 -3.68 -0.83
C GLY A 108 15.45 -4.82 -1.49
N GLU A 109 16.78 -4.84 -1.39
CA GLU A 109 17.61 -5.79 -2.14
C GLU A 109 17.36 -7.25 -1.75
N PHE A 110 17.00 -7.57 -0.50
CA PHE A 110 16.71 -8.97 -0.15
C PHE A 110 15.38 -9.44 -0.76
N THR A 111 14.35 -8.58 -0.75
CA THR A 111 13.04 -8.87 -1.37
C THR A 111 13.18 -8.95 -2.89
N LEU A 112 14.00 -8.07 -3.50
CA LEU A 112 14.33 -8.12 -4.92
C LEU A 112 15.00 -9.46 -5.28
N ARG A 113 15.96 -9.93 -4.49
CA ARG A 113 16.60 -11.24 -4.70
C ARG A 113 15.61 -12.39 -4.54
N ALA A 114 14.67 -12.29 -3.60
CA ALA A 114 13.60 -13.29 -3.46
C ALA A 114 12.73 -13.37 -4.72
N TYR A 115 12.36 -12.22 -5.30
CA TYR A 115 11.63 -12.15 -6.57
C TYR A 115 12.44 -12.72 -7.73
N LEU A 116 13.70 -12.31 -7.89
CA LEU A 116 14.58 -12.78 -8.98
C LEU A 116 14.92 -14.28 -8.90
N ASN A 117 14.76 -14.90 -7.73
CA ASN A 117 14.95 -16.33 -7.49
C ASN A 117 13.61 -17.10 -7.44
N ASP A 118 12.53 -16.53 -7.99
CA ASP A 118 11.20 -17.13 -8.08
C ASP A 118 10.63 -17.60 -6.72
N LYS A 119 11.04 -16.96 -5.61
CA LYS A 119 10.52 -17.27 -4.26
C LYS A 119 9.16 -16.63 -4.01
N ILE A 120 8.96 -15.48 -4.62
CA ILE A 120 7.78 -14.63 -4.51
C ILE A 120 7.56 -13.94 -5.86
N ASP A 121 6.32 -13.64 -6.20
CA ASP A 121 6.01 -12.77 -7.35
C ASP A 121 6.11 -11.27 -6.98
N LEU A 122 5.90 -10.39 -7.98
CA LEU A 122 6.02 -8.94 -7.78
C LEU A 122 4.93 -8.38 -6.83
N ILE A 123 3.73 -8.94 -6.83
CA ILE A 123 2.63 -8.51 -5.95
C ILE A 123 2.96 -8.88 -4.50
N GLN A 124 3.49 -10.09 -4.29
CA GLN A 124 3.94 -10.56 -2.98
C GLN A 124 5.10 -9.72 -2.47
N ALA A 125 6.07 -9.39 -3.32
CA ALA A 125 7.16 -8.46 -2.98
C ALA A 125 6.62 -7.11 -2.50
N GLU A 126 5.71 -6.49 -3.25
CA GLU A 126 5.04 -5.24 -2.88
C GLU A 126 4.24 -5.35 -1.58
N SER A 127 3.68 -6.52 -1.31
CA SER A 127 2.91 -6.81 -0.09
C SER A 127 3.78 -6.90 1.15
N VAL A 128 5.07 -7.27 1.02
CA VAL A 128 6.01 -7.26 2.16
C VAL A 128 6.06 -5.86 2.77
N ALA A 129 6.32 -4.83 1.96
CA ALA A 129 6.32 -3.43 2.41
C ALA A 129 4.98 -3.03 3.03
N ALA A 130 3.87 -3.40 2.38
CA ALA A 130 2.53 -3.08 2.85
C ALA A 130 2.21 -3.67 4.23
N VAL A 131 2.67 -4.89 4.54
CA VAL A 131 2.48 -5.50 5.87
C VAL A 131 3.22 -4.70 6.96
N ILE A 132 4.39 -4.17 6.64
CA ILE A 132 5.24 -3.42 7.58
C ILE A 132 4.66 -2.03 7.86
N GLU A 133 4.12 -1.39 6.82
CA GLU A 133 3.60 -0.02 6.88
C GLU A 133 2.15 0.05 7.38
N ALA A 134 1.43 -1.07 7.41
CA ALA A 134 0.02 -1.12 7.78
C ALA A 134 -0.27 -0.46 9.14
N GLY A 135 -1.01 0.65 9.09
CA GLY A 135 -1.43 1.41 10.29
C GLY A 135 -2.71 0.90 10.95
N THR A 136 -3.45 -0.01 10.31
CA THR A 136 -4.69 -0.60 10.83
C THR A 136 -4.69 -2.13 10.70
N HIS A 137 -5.51 -2.80 11.49
CA HIS A 137 -5.62 -4.26 11.50
C HIS A 137 -6.13 -4.79 10.15
N GLU A 138 -7.05 -4.06 9.52
CA GLU A 138 -7.67 -4.37 8.24
C GLU A 138 -6.65 -4.25 7.10
N ALA A 139 -5.86 -3.19 7.08
CA ALA A 139 -4.76 -3.02 6.12
C ALA A 139 -3.71 -4.14 6.28
N ALA A 140 -3.36 -4.50 7.52
CA ALA A 140 -2.40 -5.58 7.78
C ALA A 140 -2.93 -6.94 7.32
N ARG A 141 -4.19 -7.29 7.61
CA ARG A 141 -4.83 -8.53 7.13
C ARG A 141 -4.90 -8.58 5.61
N CYS A 142 -5.27 -7.47 4.98
CA CYS A 142 -5.33 -7.35 3.53
C CYS A 142 -3.95 -7.58 2.89
N ALA A 143 -2.90 -6.98 3.46
CA ALA A 143 -1.53 -7.15 3.00
C ALA A 143 -1.02 -8.59 3.18
N ILE A 144 -1.39 -9.26 4.28
CA ILE A 144 -1.07 -10.69 4.49
C ILE A 144 -1.76 -11.56 3.43
N HIS A 145 -3.02 -11.30 3.08
CA HIS A 145 -3.71 -12.06 2.04
C HIS A 145 -3.07 -11.90 0.65
N SER A 146 -2.63 -10.70 0.29
CA SER A 146 -1.84 -10.51 -0.94
C SER A 146 -0.49 -11.21 -0.87
N LEU A 147 0.19 -11.16 0.27
CA LEU A 147 1.46 -11.85 0.48
C LEU A 147 1.33 -13.38 0.38
N GLN A 148 0.17 -13.93 0.78
CA GLN A 148 -0.16 -15.35 0.59
C GLN A 148 -0.40 -15.75 -0.89
N GLY A 149 -0.42 -14.78 -1.81
CA GLY A 149 -0.59 -15.02 -3.25
C GLY A 149 -2.05 -15.00 -3.72
N ASN A 150 -3.02 -14.62 -2.87
CA ASN A 150 -4.44 -14.65 -3.24
C ASN A 150 -4.80 -13.69 -4.39
N PHE A 151 -4.10 -12.55 -4.49
CA PHE A 151 -4.32 -11.63 -5.61
C PHE A 151 -3.71 -12.19 -6.89
N SER A 152 -2.46 -12.67 -6.81
CA SER A 152 -1.74 -13.30 -7.91
C SER A 152 -2.53 -14.47 -8.49
N SER A 153 -3.06 -15.36 -7.64
CA SER A 153 -3.84 -16.52 -8.08
C SER A 153 -5.11 -16.11 -8.85
N ARG A 154 -5.78 -15.03 -8.46
CA ARG A 154 -6.97 -14.51 -9.17
C ARG A 154 -6.61 -13.92 -10.54
N ILE A 155 -5.49 -13.22 -10.63
CA ILE A 155 -5.00 -12.69 -11.92
C ILE A 155 -4.57 -13.83 -12.83
N GLU A 156 -3.85 -14.82 -12.31
CA GLU A 156 -3.42 -16.00 -13.06
C GLU A 156 -4.60 -16.84 -13.56
N GLU A 157 -5.64 -17.00 -12.74
CA GLU A 157 -6.89 -17.64 -13.16
C GLU A 157 -7.53 -16.89 -14.34
N LEU A 158 -7.62 -15.55 -14.24
CA LEU A 158 -8.18 -14.72 -15.32
C LEU A 158 -7.34 -14.79 -16.60
N VAL A 159 -6.02 -14.76 -16.48
CA VAL A 159 -5.09 -14.93 -17.61
C VAL A 159 -5.23 -16.31 -18.24
N SER A 160 -5.39 -17.36 -17.42
CA SER A 160 -5.63 -18.73 -17.91
C SER A 160 -6.94 -18.85 -18.69
N LEU A 161 -8.01 -18.19 -18.23
CA LEU A 161 -9.28 -18.11 -18.97
C LEU A 161 -9.12 -17.37 -20.31
N LEU A 162 -8.38 -16.26 -20.34
CA LEU A 162 -8.08 -15.54 -21.57
C LEU A 162 -7.29 -16.38 -22.57
N ILE A 163 -6.28 -17.12 -22.11
CA ILE A 163 -5.49 -18.02 -22.98
C ILE A 163 -6.41 -19.08 -23.60
N ARG A 164 -7.31 -19.69 -22.81
CA ARG A 164 -8.27 -20.68 -23.32
C ARG A 164 -9.25 -20.08 -24.33
N LEU A 165 -9.72 -18.86 -24.10
CA LEU A 165 -10.60 -18.16 -25.04
C LEU A 165 -9.87 -17.82 -26.34
N ARG A 166 -8.64 -17.33 -26.25
CA ARG A 166 -7.80 -17.07 -27.42
C ARG A 166 -7.56 -18.34 -28.23
N MET A 167 -7.22 -19.45 -27.58
CA MET A 167 -7.06 -20.76 -28.24
C MET A 167 -8.32 -21.18 -29.03
N LEU A 168 -9.52 -20.91 -28.48
CA LEU A 168 -10.79 -21.18 -29.18
C LEU A 168 -10.92 -20.31 -30.44
N ILE A 169 -10.61 -19.01 -30.33
CA ILE A 169 -10.70 -18.07 -31.46
C ILE A 169 -9.68 -18.41 -32.54
N GLU A 170 -8.43 -18.73 -32.18
CA GLU A 170 -7.40 -19.14 -33.15
C GLU A 170 -7.85 -20.40 -33.91
N ALA A 171 -8.43 -21.39 -33.22
CA ALA A 171 -8.97 -22.58 -33.87
C ALA A 171 -10.11 -22.26 -34.85
N THR A 172 -10.99 -21.31 -34.51
CA THR A 172 -12.06 -20.85 -35.41
C THR A 172 -11.51 -20.08 -36.62
N LEU A 173 -10.45 -19.28 -36.44
CA LEU A 173 -9.78 -18.54 -37.52
C LEU A 173 -9.05 -19.46 -38.50
N ASP A 174 -8.43 -20.54 -38.01
CA ASP A 174 -7.67 -21.49 -38.84
C ASP A 174 -8.58 -22.39 -39.71
N PHE A 175 -9.84 -22.62 -39.29
CA PHE A 175 -10.77 -23.56 -39.94
C PHE A 175 -12.20 -22.99 -40.13
N PRO A 176 -12.40 -21.94 -40.96
CA PRO A 176 -13.68 -21.24 -41.12
C PRO A 176 -14.76 -21.99 -41.94
N GLU A 177 -14.49 -23.19 -42.46
CA GLU A 177 -15.42 -23.94 -43.34
C GLU A 177 -16.25 -25.02 -42.59
N GLU A 178 -16.16 -25.12 -41.26
CA GLU A 178 -16.91 -26.12 -40.48
C GLU A 178 -18.35 -25.67 -40.17
N GLU A 179 -19.36 -26.54 -40.37
CA GLU A 179 -20.80 -26.29 -40.15
C GLU A 179 -21.21 -25.97 -38.68
N THR A 180 -20.27 -25.64 -37.78
CA THR A 180 -20.48 -25.41 -36.33
C THR A 180 -20.35 -23.94 -35.86
N ASP A 181 -20.21 -22.97 -36.78
CA ASP A 181 -19.92 -21.55 -36.49
C ASP A 181 -20.80 -20.88 -35.43
N ASN A 182 -22.12 -21.15 -35.44
CA ASN A 182 -23.04 -20.52 -34.50
C ASN A 182 -22.83 -20.96 -33.05
N LEU A 183 -22.50 -22.24 -32.82
CA LEU A 183 -22.27 -22.76 -31.47
C LEU A 183 -20.94 -22.24 -30.91
N GLN A 184 -19.90 -22.16 -31.74
CA GLN A 184 -18.59 -21.63 -31.35
C GLN A 184 -18.67 -20.15 -30.99
N THR A 185 -19.39 -19.35 -31.79
CA THR A 185 -19.60 -17.92 -31.53
C THR A 185 -20.32 -17.67 -30.20
N LEU A 186 -21.37 -18.45 -29.90
CA LEU A 186 -22.06 -18.36 -28.60
C LEU A 186 -21.12 -18.69 -27.43
N GLN A 187 -20.28 -19.73 -27.57
CA GLN A 187 -19.29 -20.08 -26.54
C GLN A 187 -18.24 -18.98 -26.32
N ILE A 188 -17.82 -18.29 -27.39
CA ILE A 188 -16.89 -17.14 -27.29
C ILE A 188 -17.54 -16.02 -26.49
N ILE A 189 -18.80 -15.67 -26.80
CA ILE A 189 -19.54 -14.61 -26.09
C ILE A 189 -19.72 -14.95 -24.61
N GLU A 190 -20.19 -16.16 -24.29
CA GLU A 190 -20.39 -16.61 -22.90
C GLU A 190 -19.08 -16.56 -22.09
N LYS A 191 -17.97 -17.03 -22.68
CA LYS A 191 -16.65 -16.99 -22.04
C LYS A 191 -16.16 -15.56 -21.85
N LEU A 192 -16.37 -14.68 -22.83
CA LEU A 192 -15.99 -13.28 -22.75
C LEU A 192 -16.75 -12.56 -21.63
N GLU A 193 -18.07 -12.74 -21.56
CA GLU A 193 -18.91 -12.17 -20.49
C GLU A 193 -18.49 -12.68 -19.11
N HIS A 194 -18.19 -13.98 -18.98
CA HIS A 194 -17.69 -14.55 -17.74
C HIS A 194 -16.36 -13.91 -17.31
N ILE A 195 -15.41 -13.71 -18.23
CA ILE A 195 -14.13 -13.04 -17.97
C ILE A 195 -14.35 -11.57 -17.55
N GLN A 196 -15.27 -10.86 -18.20
CA GLN A 196 -15.61 -9.48 -17.84
C GLN A 196 -16.18 -9.38 -16.42
N VAL A 197 -17.08 -10.29 -16.04
CA VAL A 197 -17.66 -10.32 -14.68
C VAL A 197 -16.57 -10.58 -13.64
N LEU A 198 -15.67 -11.54 -13.87
CA LEU A 198 -14.56 -11.82 -12.97
C LEU A 198 -13.60 -10.64 -12.86
N LEU A 199 -13.26 -9.98 -13.99
CA LEU A 199 -12.41 -8.79 -13.98
C LEU A 199 -13.05 -7.66 -13.17
N GLU A 200 -14.35 -7.41 -13.31
CA GLU A 200 -15.04 -6.37 -12.55
C GLU A 200 -15.02 -6.66 -11.04
N GLN A 201 -15.23 -7.92 -10.65
CA GLN A 201 -15.13 -8.34 -9.25
C GLN A 201 -13.72 -8.11 -8.69
N ILE A 202 -12.68 -8.48 -9.45
CA ILE A 202 -11.28 -8.24 -9.08
C ILE A 202 -11.00 -6.74 -8.99
N PHE A 203 -11.48 -5.94 -9.94
CA PHE A 203 -11.27 -4.49 -9.96
C PHE A 203 -11.92 -3.79 -8.76
N LEU A 204 -13.16 -4.15 -8.42
CA LEU A 204 -13.84 -3.60 -7.25
C LEU A 204 -13.11 -3.97 -5.95
N ALA A 205 -12.66 -5.21 -5.82
CA ALA A 205 -11.88 -5.66 -4.67
C ALA A 205 -10.51 -4.94 -4.58
N ALA A 206 -9.80 -4.81 -5.70
CA ALA A 206 -8.54 -4.09 -5.79
C ALA A 206 -8.71 -2.62 -5.37
N ARG A 207 -9.79 -1.97 -5.79
CA ARG A 207 -10.09 -0.58 -5.42
C ARG A 207 -10.31 -0.42 -3.92
N GLN A 208 -10.99 -1.37 -3.27
CA GLN A 208 -11.12 -1.36 -1.80
C GLN A 208 -9.77 -1.58 -1.11
N GLY A 209 -8.94 -2.50 -1.62
CA GLY A 209 -7.59 -2.73 -1.09
C GLY A 209 -6.67 -1.54 -1.26
N ASN A 210 -6.77 -0.83 -2.38
CA ASN A 210 -6.02 0.41 -2.60
C ASN A 210 -6.41 1.51 -1.61
N LEU A 211 -7.70 1.64 -1.29
CA LEU A 211 -8.16 2.57 -0.26
C LEU A 211 -7.60 2.22 1.12
N LEU A 212 -7.52 0.92 1.47
CA LEU A 212 -6.88 0.47 2.71
C LEU A 212 -5.37 0.74 2.73
N GLN A 213 -4.71 0.74 1.57
CA GLN A 213 -3.28 1.01 1.47
C GLN A 213 -2.96 2.50 1.59
N GLU A 214 -3.61 3.33 0.78
CA GLU A 214 -3.33 4.77 0.71
C GLU A 214 -3.98 5.55 1.85
N GLY A 215 -5.04 4.99 2.45
CA GLY A 215 -5.90 5.66 3.39
C GLY A 215 -6.68 6.82 2.79
N ILE A 216 -7.60 7.37 3.57
CA ILE A 216 -8.36 8.57 3.19
C ILE A 216 -7.58 9.80 3.64
N ARG A 217 -7.16 10.66 2.70
CA ARG A 217 -6.50 11.93 3.03
C ARG A 217 -7.53 13.01 3.27
N ILE A 218 -7.57 13.53 4.49
CA ILE A 218 -8.53 14.56 4.91
C ILE A 218 -7.80 15.82 5.30
N VAL A 219 -8.23 16.96 4.74
CA VAL A 219 -7.78 18.27 5.21
C VAL A 219 -8.84 18.85 6.15
N LEU A 220 -8.41 19.17 7.38
CA LEU A 220 -9.26 19.78 8.40
C LEU A 220 -9.09 21.30 8.39
N MET A 221 -10.13 22.02 7.99
CA MET A 221 -10.15 23.48 7.88
C MET A 221 -11.09 24.09 8.92
N GLY A 222 -10.77 25.29 9.41
CA GLY A 222 -11.63 26.04 10.31
C GLY A 222 -10.88 27.16 11.03
N ALA A 223 -11.61 28.17 11.49
CA ALA A 223 -11.06 29.27 12.27
C ALA A 223 -10.46 28.79 13.62
N PRO A 224 -9.65 29.61 14.30
CA PRO A 224 -9.21 29.29 15.66
C PRO A 224 -10.40 29.03 16.60
N ASN A 225 -10.24 28.11 17.54
CA ASN A 225 -11.22 27.81 18.59
C ASN A 225 -12.59 27.26 18.12
N VAL A 226 -12.73 26.84 16.85
CA VAL A 226 -13.95 26.14 16.37
C VAL A 226 -14.04 24.68 16.83
N GLY A 227 -12.99 24.16 17.47
CA GLY A 227 -12.97 22.79 18.02
C GLY A 227 -12.31 21.73 17.13
N LYS A 228 -11.36 22.11 16.25
CA LYS A 228 -10.59 21.18 15.40
C LYS A 228 -9.91 20.07 16.20
N SER A 229 -9.11 20.43 17.21
CA SER A 229 -8.40 19.45 18.05
C SER A 229 -9.36 18.57 18.86
N SER A 230 -10.48 19.12 19.32
CA SER A 230 -11.52 18.34 19.99
C SER A 230 -12.14 17.30 19.06
N LEU A 231 -12.46 17.68 17.82
CA LEU A 231 -13.00 16.76 16.82
C LEU A 231 -12.00 15.64 16.49
N LEU A 232 -10.74 15.99 16.28
CA LEU A 232 -9.67 15.01 16.02
C LEU A 232 -9.54 13.99 17.15
N ASN A 233 -9.52 14.47 18.40
CA ASN A 233 -9.43 13.59 19.56
C ASN A 233 -10.66 12.69 19.67
N GLN A 234 -11.86 13.24 19.44
CA GLN A 234 -13.10 12.45 19.48
C GLN A 234 -13.15 11.39 18.38
N LEU A 235 -12.65 11.71 17.18
CA LEU A 235 -12.53 10.74 16.09
C LEU A 235 -11.51 9.64 16.42
N ALA A 236 -10.41 9.98 17.09
CA ALA A 236 -9.34 9.05 17.47
C ALA A 236 -9.63 8.17 18.70
N GLN A 237 -10.58 8.56 19.57
CA GLN A 237 -10.78 7.93 20.88
C GLN A 237 -11.59 6.62 20.86
N GLU A 238 -12.42 6.36 19.85
CA GLU A 238 -13.32 5.18 19.86
C GLU A 238 -12.80 3.99 19.05
N GLU A 239 -11.72 4.14 18.29
CA GLU A 239 -10.99 3.03 17.67
C GLU A 239 -9.51 3.25 17.93
N ALA A 240 -8.88 2.35 18.68
CA ALA A 240 -7.48 2.44 19.11
C ALA A 240 -6.54 2.71 17.93
N ALA A 241 -6.31 4.00 17.64
CA ALA A 241 -5.37 4.43 16.63
C ALA A 241 -3.97 4.21 17.20
N ILE A 242 -3.18 3.39 16.53
CA ILE A 242 -1.74 3.44 16.68
C ILE A 242 -1.33 4.84 16.19
N VAL A 243 -1.20 5.79 17.12
CA VAL A 243 -0.67 7.12 16.84
C VAL A 243 0.82 6.96 16.66
N THR A 244 1.26 6.67 15.44
CA THR A 244 2.67 6.77 15.08
C THR A 244 2.95 8.21 14.70
N GLU A 245 3.74 8.89 15.53
CA GLU A 245 4.57 9.97 15.04
C GLU A 245 5.60 9.29 14.12
N ILE A 246 5.56 9.54 12.81
CA ILE A 246 6.61 9.05 11.91
C ILE A 246 7.83 9.95 12.16
N PRO A 247 8.87 9.50 12.89
CA PRO A 247 10.00 10.36 13.22
C PRO A 247 10.98 10.30 12.04
N GLY A 248 11.25 11.43 11.39
CA GLY A 248 12.33 11.48 10.39
C GLY A 248 12.12 12.38 9.17
N THR A 249 10.93 12.94 8.93
CA THR A 249 10.77 13.99 7.92
C THR A 249 10.99 15.35 8.58
N THR A 250 12.16 15.93 8.34
CA THR A 250 12.47 17.27 8.81
C THR A 250 11.46 18.28 8.22
N ARG A 251 10.66 18.92 9.09
CA ARG A 251 9.96 20.21 8.92
C ARG A 251 8.58 20.24 8.24
N ASP A 252 7.85 19.13 8.14
CA ASP A 252 6.55 19.09 7.47
C ASP A 252 5.35 18.78 8.39
N THR A 253 4.20 19.30 7.94
CA THR A 253 2.83 19.24 8.47
C THR A 253 2.54 18.14 9.49
N ILE A 254 1.93 18.49 10.63
CA ILE A 254 1.44 17.51 11.62
C ILE A 254 0.31 16.69 10.96
N GLN A 255 0.68 15.58 10.34
CA GLN A 255 -0.24 14.57 9.81
C GLN A 255 -0.52 13.56 10.90
N ARG A 256 -1.79 13.36 11.23
CA ARG A 256 -2.21 12.34 12.19
C ARG A 256 -2.96 11.25 11.45
N THR A 257 -2.55 10.01 11.66
CA THR A 257 -3.27 8.84 11.15
C THR A 257 -4.23 8.33 12.23
N ILE A 258 -5.51 8.21 11.89
CA ILE A 258 -6.55 7.61 12.73
C ILE A 258 -7.20 6.43 12.00
N SER A 259 -7.87 5.56 12.74
CA SER A 259 -8.73 4.51 12.16
C SER A 259 -10.18 4.95 12.20
N ILE A 260 -10.93 4.76 11.11
CA ILE A 260 -12.38 4.88 11.08
C ILE A 260 -12.94 3.58 10.47
N ALA A 261 -13.59 2.73 11.28
CA ALA A 261 -14.02 1.39 10.90
C ALA A 261 -12.92 0.54 10.23
N GLY A 262 -11.69 0.64 10.76
CA GLY A 262 -10.52 -0.04 10.21
C GLY A 262 -9.87 0.61 8.98
N MET A 263 -10.50 1.63 8.40
CA MET A 263 -9.94 2.42 7.31
C MET A 263 -8.89 3.40 7.85
N PRO A 264 -7.64 3.39 7.36
CA PRO A 264 -6.68 4.44 7.68
C PRO A 264 -7.16 5.80 7.16
N VAL A 265 -7.14 6.81 8.02
CA VAL A 265 -7.51 8.18 7.68
C VAL A 265 -6.38 9.11 8.10
N HIS A 266 -5.77 9.77 7.12
CA HIS A 266 -4.70 10.72 7.31
C HIS A 266 -5.28 12.12 7.40
N VAL A 267 -5.31 12.68 8.61
CA VAL A 267 -5.83 14.03 8.82
C VAL A 267 -4.68 15.04 8.86
N ILE A 268 -4.75 16.01 7.96
CA ILE A 268 -3.84 17.14 7.86
C ILE A 268 -4.50 18.33 8.56
N ASP A 269 -3.97 18.73 9.71
CA ASP A 269 -4.49 19.88 10.46
C ASP A 269 -3.92 21.19 9.93
N THR A 270 -4.80 22.01 9.35
CA THR A 270 -4.43 23.36 8.88
C THR A 270 -4.19 24.35 10.03
N ALA A 271 -4.56 24.01 11.27
CA ALA A 271 -4.20 24.82 12.44
C ALA A 271 -2.69 24.87 12.68
N GLY A 272 -1.95 23.80 12.34
CA GLY A 272 -0.49 23.76 12.42
C GLY A 272 0.21 24.41 11.23
N LEU A 273 -0.54 24.90 10.23
CA LEU A 273 -0.02 25.53 9.02
C LEU A 273 0.02 27.08 9.10
N ARG A 274 -0.25 27.68 10.27
CA ARG A 274 -0.06 29.10 10.63
C ARG A 274 0.31 29.19 12.13
N GLU A 275 0.96 30.20 12.73
CA GLU A 275 1.38 31.57 12.41
C GLU A 275 2.79 31.79 13.01
N THR A 276 3.77 32.22 12.21
CA THR A 276 4.92 33.02 12.70
C THR A 276 5.05 34.22 11.76
N GLU A 277 5.30 35.40 12.33
CA GLU A 277 5.31 36.66 11.60
C GLU A 277 6.50 36.71 10.63
N ASP A 278 6.23 37.14 9.40
CA ASP A 278 7.11 37.27 8.22
C ASP A 278 7.52 36.02 7.42
N VAL A 279 7.32 36.11 6.09
CA VAL A 279 7.65 35.11 5.01
C VAL A 279 6.97 33.74 5.12
N VAL A 280 6.57 33.32 6.32
CA VAL A 280 5.93 32.03 6.63
C VAL A 280 4.46 32.00 6.20
N GLU A 281 3.80 33.17 6.10
CA GLU A 281 2.37 33.25 5.79
C GLU A 281 2.04 32.85 4.33
N GLN A 282 2.85 33.26 3.36
CA GLN A 282 2.68 32.83 1.96
C GLN A 282 2.93 31.33 1.80
N LYS A 283 4.00 30.81 2.43
CA LYS A 283 4.30 29.37 2.44
C LYS A 283 3.21 28.56 3.15
N GLY A 284 2.59 29.09 4.21
CA GLY A 284 1.48 28.44 4.91
C GLY A 284 0.22 28.32 4.04
N ILE A 285 -0.09 29.36 3.25
CA ILE A 285 -1.18 29.33 2.28
C ILE A 285 -0.87 28.35 1.14
N GLU A 286 0.30 28.43 0.52
CA GLU A 286 0.73 27.51 -0.55
C GLU A 286 0.69 26.04 -0.11
N ARG A 287 1.16 25.74 1.11
CA ARG A 287 1.10 24.39 1.69
C ARG A 287 -0.33 23.92 1.94
N THR A 288 -1.21 24.80 2.42
CA THR A 288 -2.63 24.48 2.60
C THR A 288 -3.30 24.18 1.27
N LEU A 289 -2.98 24.96 0.22
CA LEU A 289 -3.49 24.74 -1.13
C LEU A 289 -2.98 23.41 -1.74
N ALA A 290 -1.71 23.10 -1.55
CA ALA A 290 -1.12 21.83 -1.97
C ALA A 290 -1.81 20.64 -1.27
N ALA A 291 -1.99 20.72 0.05
CA ALA A 291 -2.69 19.70 0.82
C ALA A 291 -4.15 19.53 0.37
N ILE A 292 -4.87 20.62 0.08
CA ILE A 292 -6.24 20.56 -0.45
C ILE A 292 -6.29 19.90 -1.83
N LYS A 293 -5.29 20.16 -2.68
CA LYS A 293 -5.20 19.55 -4.01
C LYS A 293 -5.07 18.03 -3.90
N GLU A 294 -4.24 17.54 -2.98
CA GLU A 294 -3.98 16.12 -2.77
C GLU A 294 -5.02 15.38 -1.90
N ALA A 295 -5.77 16.10 -1.07
CA ALA A 295 -6.76 15.49 -0.17
C ALA A 295 -7.83 14.70 -0.92
N THR A 296 -8.36 13.62 -0.37
CA THR A 296 -9.57 12.97 -0.90
C THR A 296 -10.81 13.78 -0.52
N LEU A 297 -10.80 14.39 0.66
CA LEU A 297 -11.95 15.07 1.27
C LEU A 297 -11.52 16.30 2.09
N VAL A 298 -12.30 17.38 2.02
CA VAL A 298 -12.11 18.57 2.86
C VAL A 298 -13.21 18.62 3.94
N LEU A 299 -12.80 18.69 5.20
CA LEU A 299 -13.69 18.93 6.34
C LEU A 299 -13.60 20.39 6.76
N ARG A 300 -14.69 21.15 6.61
CA ARG A 300 -14.77 22.57 6.99
C ARG A 300 -15.53 22.72 8.30
N LEU A 301 -14.84 23.04 9.39
CA LEU A 301 -15.47 23.27 10.70
C LEU A 301 -15.89 24.72 10.88
N MET A 302 -17.11 24.87 11.39
CA MET A 302 -17.73 26.11 11.82
C MET A 302 -18.24 25.96 13.25
N ASP A 303 -18.35 27.08 13.96
CA ASP A 303 -18.95 27.14 15.29
C ASP A 303 -20.44 27.53 15.14
N SER A 304 -21.35 26.64 15.51
CA SER A 304 -22.80 26.87 15.41
C SER A 304 -23.27 28.01 16.33
N SER A 305 -22.56 28.27 17.44
CA SER A 305 -22.91 29.30 18.42
C SER A 305 -22.60 30.73 17.98
N ARG A 306 -21.72 30.91 16.98
CA ARG A 306 -21.22 32.24 16.53
C ARG A 306 -21.93 32.79 15.28
N CYS A 307 -23.03 32.16 14.86
CA CYS A 307 -23.95 32.56 13.79
C CYS A 307 -23.48 32.32 12.32
N ARG A 308 -24.49 32.06 11.48
CA ARG A 308 -24.55 31.55 10.10
C ARG A 308 -23.93 32.42 8.99
N SER A 309 -23.18 33.47 9.30
CA SER A 309 -22.51 34.22 8.22
C SER A 309 -21.39 33.36 7.68
N ILE A 310 -21.52 32.92 6.44
CA ILE A 310 -20.42 32.39 5.63
C ILE A 310 -19.42 33.55 5.52
N ALA A 311 -18.55 33.74 6.51
CA ALA A 311 -17.51 34.75 6.44
C ALA A 311 -16.51 34.27 5.38
N GLU A 312 -16.70 34.75 4.15
CA GLU A 312 -15.90 34.50 2.94
C GLU A 312 -14.44 34.95 3.15
N GLY A 313 -13.67 34.16 3.90
CA GLY A 313 -12.21 34.34 3.97
C GLY A 313 -11.54 33.89 2.67
N SER A 314 -10.43 34.52 2.29
CA SER A 314 -9.66 34.23 1.05
C SER A 314 -9.25 32.76 0.88
N VAL A 315 -8.97 32.04 1.97
CA VAL A 315 -8.63 30.59 1.95
C VAL A 315 -9.87 29.70 1.77
N GLN A 316 -11.06 30.20 2.09
CA GLN A 316 -12.31 29.44 2.04
C GLN A 316 -12.88 29.35 0.62
N ASN A 317 -12.51 30.31 -0.25
CA ASN A 317 -12.78 30.29 -1.69
C ASN A 317 -11.76 29.45 -2.48
N ALA A 318 -10.75 28.89 -1.80
CA ALA A 318 -9.66 28.17 -2.44
C ALA A 318 -9.89 26.66 -2.60
N ILE A 319 -11.07 26.16 -2.23
CA ILE A 319 -11.45 24.76 -2.47
C ILE A 319 -11.82 24.64 -3.95
N PRO A 320 -11.12 23.79 -4.74
CA PRO A 320 -11.43 23.60 -6.16
C PRO A 320 -12.87 23.15 -6.37
N ALA A 321 -13.51 23.65 -7.43
CA ALA A 321 -14.83 23.18 -7.84
C ALA A 321 -14.81 21.66 -8.09
N GLY A 322 -15.79 20.94 -7.54
CA GLY A 322 -15.89 19.48 -7.66
C GLY A 322 -15.12 18.67 -6.60
N LYS A 323 -14.33 19.31 -5.72
CA LYS A 323 -13.69 18.61 -4.60
C LYS A 323 -14.73 18.19 -3.55
N PRO A 324 -14.78 16.92 -3.11
CA PRO A 324 -15.68 16.50 -2.06
C PRO A 324 -15.46 17.29 -0.76
N ARG A 325 -16.56 17.78 -0.18
CA ARG A 325 -16.52 18.65 1.00
C ARG A 325 -17.67 18.33 1.96
N ILE A 326 -17.32 18.22 3.25
CA ILE A 326 -18.29 18.21 4.35
C ILE A 326 -18.12 19.49 5.16
N THR A 327 -19.21 20.23 5.35
CA THR A 327 -19.26 21.37 6.29
C THR A 327 -19.75 20.86 7.64
N ILE A 328 -19.00 21.10 8.70
CA ILE A 328 -19.28 20.65 10.05
C ILE A 328 -19.67 21.86 10.89
N PHE A 329 -20.91 21.89 11.37
CA PHE A 329 -21.38 22.84 12.36
C PHE A 329 -21.18 22.23 13.76
N ASN A 330 -20.05 22.57 14.37
CA ASN A 330 -19.66 22.09 15.68
C ASN A 330 -20.30 22.93 16.81
N LYS A 331 -20.35 22.37 18.02
CA LYS A 331 -20.87 22.98 19.26
C LYS A 331 -22.39 23.10 19.35
N ILE A 332 -23.11 22.13 18.78
CA ILE A 332 -24.59 22.05 18.90
C ILE A 332 -25.07 21.98 20.35
N ASP A 333 -24.21 21.53 21.28
CA ASP A 333 -24.46 21.53 22.73
C ASP A 333 -24.65 22.94 23.32
N LEU A 334 -24.13 23.99 22.67
CA LEU A 334 -24.30 25.37 23.12
C LEU A 334 -25.58 26.02 22.61
N VAL A 335 -26.17 25.47 21.54
CA VAL A 335 -27.39 25.99 20.90
C VAL A 335 -28.60 25.06 21.08
N ASN A 336 -28.43 23.97 21.85
CA ASN A 336 -29.45 22.94 22.09
C ASN A 336 -30.09 22.41 20.79
N GLU A 337 -29.25 22.14 19.78
CA GLU A 337 -29.69 21.48 18.55
C GLU A 337 -29.34 19.98 18.56
N ASP A 338 -30.18 19.16 17.94
CA ASP A 338 -29.91 17.73 17.73
C ASP A 338 -28.92 17.49 16.58
N PRO A 339 -28.10 16.43 16.65
CA PRO A 339 -27.19 16.06 15.58
C PRO A 339 -27.96 15.64 14.33
N ARG A 340 -27.61 16.21 13.18
CA ARG A 340 -28.29 15.95 11.90
C ARG A 340 -27.35 16.10 10.71
N ILE A 341 -27.77 15.55 9.58
CA ILE A 341 -27.14 15.74 8.28
C ILE A 341 -28.11 16.47 7.34
N GLU A 342 -27.61 17.49 6.65
CA GLU A 342 -28.34 18.25 5.62
C GLU A 342 -27.56 18.11 4.30
N GLU A 343 -28.22 17.67 3.24
CA GLU A 343 -27.62 17.59 1.91
C GLU A 343 -28.07 18.79 1.06
N GLN A 344 -27.13 19.54 0.51
CA GLN A 344 -27.40 20.68 -0.37
C GLN A 344 -26.52 20.60 -1.62
N ALA A 345 -27.14 20.40 -2.79
CA ALA A 345 -26.54 20.55 -4.11
C ALA A 345 -25.07 20.06 -4.21
N GLY A 346 -24.81 18.80 -3.83
CA GLY A 346 -23.47 18.19 -3.91
C GLY A 346 -22.53 18.45 -2.72
N ASN A 347 -22.99 19.10 -1.65
CA ASN A 347 -22.28 19.26 -0.38
C ASN A 347 -23.10 18.68 0.78
N SER A 348 -22.42 18.09 1.76
CA SER A 348 -23.05 17.63 3.01
C SER A 348 -22.72 18.56 4.16
N ALA A 349 -23.72 18.97 4.92
CA ALA A 349 -23.59 19.70 6.17
C ALA A 349 -23.92 18.77 7.34
N ILE A 350 -23.05 18.69 8.34
CA ILE A 350 -23.23 17.85 9.52
C ILE A 350 -23.18 18.72 10.77
N TYR A 351 -24.20 18.58 11.60
CA TYR A 351 -24.33 19.27 12.88
C TYR A 351 -23.92 18.29 13.98
N LEU A 352 -22.89 18.63 14.76
CA LEU A 352 -22.32 17.74 15.78
C LEU A 352 -21.77 18.51 16.98
N SER A 353 -21.49 17.80 18.07
CA SER A 353 -20.68 18.32 19.18
C SER A 353 -19.45 17.46 19.37
N ALA A 354 -18.29 18.03 19.02
CA ALA A 354 -16.99 17.41 19.28
C ALA A 354 -16.67 17.29 20.79
N LYS A 355 -17.40 18.00 21.65
CA LYS A 355 -17.22 17.95 23.11
C LYS A 355 -17.98 16.78 23.73
N THR A 356 -19.21 16.52 23.29
CA THR A 356 -20.06 15.46 23.85
C THR A 356 -20.00 14.16 23.05
N GLY A 357 -19.51 14.19 21.82
CA GLY A 357 -19.52 13.06 20.89
C GLY A 357 -20.80 12.94 20.06
N ALA A 358 -21.82 13.76 20.33
CA ALA A 358 -23.08 13.73 19.59
C ALA A 358 -22.85 14.04 18.10
N GLY A 359 -23.31 13.15 17.21
CA GLY A 359 -23.21 13.31 15.75
C GLY A 359 -21.88 12.90 15.11
N ILE A 360 -20.90 12.43 15.90
CA ILE A 360 -19.60 11.97 15.37
C ILE A 360 -19.74 10.75 14.46
N GLU A 361 -20.64 9.83 14.82
CA GLU A 361 -20.91 8.64 14.00
C GLU A 361 -21.52 8.99 12.63
N LEU A 362 -22.32 10.06 12.56
CA LEU A 362 -22.83 10.57 11.28
C LEU A 362 -21.68 11.05 10.39
N LEU A 363 -20.70 11.75 10.98
CA LEU A 363 -19.50 12.19 10.27
C LEU A 363 -18.66 11.00 9.78
N ARG A 364 -18.43 9.98 10.61
CA ARG A 364 -17.68 8.77 10.21
C ARG A 364 -18.31 8.08 9.01
N ARG A 365 -19.61 7.81 9.08
CA ARG A 365 -20.34 7.17 7.97
C ARG A 365 -20.24 7.98 6.68
N LYS A 366 -20.38 9.31 6.77
CA LYS A 366 -20.30 10.17 5.58
C LYS A 366 -18.89 10.25 5.00
N ILE A 367 -17.85 10.24 5.83
CA ILE A 367 -16.45 10.16 5.36
C ILE A 367 -16.24 8.88 4.55
N LEU A 368 -16.67 7.74 5.08
CA LEU A 368 -16.52 6.43 4.43
C LEU A 368 -17.35 6.34 3.14
N GLU A 369 -18.58 6.87 3.15
CA GLU A 369 -19.45 6.93 1.98
C GLU A 369 -18.81 7.73 0.84
N ILE A 370 -18.29 8.93 1.12
CA ILE A 370 -17.63 9.78 0.12
C ILE A 370 -16.35 9.13 -0.43
N ALA A 371 -15.60 8.43 0.42
CA ALA A 371 -14.42 7.68 -0.01
C ALA A 371 -14.78 6.45 -0.88
N GLY A 372 -16.05 6.06 -0.92
CA GLY A 372 -16.50 4.86 -1.63
C GLY A 372 -16.15 3.56 -0.90
N TRP A 373 -15.91 3.63 0.41
CA TRP A 373 -15.64 2.47 1.25
C TRP A 373 -16.92 1.65 1.48
N ARG A 374 -16.85 0.34 1.24
CA ARG A 374 -17.99 -0.57 1.40
C ARG A 374 -17.67 -1.64 2.44
N PHE A 375 -18.20 -1.45 3.65
CA PHE A 375 -18.05 -2.34 4.81
C PHE A 375 -18.23 -3.84 4.50
N ASN A 376 -19.22 -4.21 3.69
CA ASN A 376 -19.59 -5.61 3.44
C ASN A 376 -18.68 -6.34 2.43
N GLN A 377 -17.71 -5.66 1.82
CA GLN A 377 -16.78 -6.31 0.89
C GLN A 377 -15.41 -6.60 1.52
N ALA A 378 -15.10 -6.03 2.70
CA ALA A 378 -13.77 -6.06 3.31
C ALA A 378 -13.37 -7.40 3.97
N GLY A 379 -14.31 -8.35 4.15
CA GLY A 379 -14.06 -9.57 4.95
C GLY A 379 -13.51 -10.76 4.15
N GLU A 380 -14.00 -10.98 2.93
CA GLU A 380 -13.65 -12.16 2.13
C GLU A 380 -13.36 -11.74 0.68
N GLY A 381 -12.08 -11.57 0.35
CA GLY A 381 -11.63 -11.36 -1.03
C GLY A 381 -11.09 -9.99 -1.37
N VAL A 382 -10.89 -9.09 -0.40
CA VAL A 382 -10.12 -7.86 -0.61
C VAL A 382 -8.64 -8.15 -0.43
N PHE A 383 -7.85 -7.67 -1.38
CA PHE A 383 -6.41 -7.82 -1.44
C PHE A 383 -5.78 -6.46 -1.70
N MET A 384 -4.57 -6.25 -1.20
CA MET A 384 -3.84 -5.00 -1.39
C MET A 384 -3.52 -4.81 -2.87
N ALA A 385 -3.78 -3.59 -3.35
CA ALA A 385 -3.52 -3.20 -4.71
C ALA A 385 -2.94 -1.78 -4.74
N ARG A 386 -1.91 -1.60 -5.56
CA ARG A 386 -1.30 -0.30 -5.85
C ARG A 386 -2.00 0.37 -7.03
N GLN A 387 -1.73 1.67 -7.19
CA GLN A 387 -2.23 2.45 -8.33
C GLN A 387 -1.91 1.80 -9.68
N ARG A 388 -0.69 1.25 -9.86
CA ARG A 388 -0.31 0.55 -11.09
C ARG A 388 -1.19 -0.67 -11.39
N HIS A 389 -1.67 -1.38 -10.36
CA HIS A 389 -2.54 -2.54 -10.55
C HIS A 389 -3.92 -2.08 -11.02
N LEU A 390 -4.45 -1.00 -10.45
CA LEU A 390 -5.71 -0.41 -10.86
C LEU A 390 -5.65 0.08 -12.31
N GLU A 391 -4.54 0.70 -12.71
CA GLU A 391 -4.31 1.14 -14.10
C GLU A 391 -4.28 -0.04 -15.08
N ALA A 392 -3.56 -1.11 -14.74
CA ALA A 392 -3.51 -2.33 -15.54
C ALA A 392 -4.89 -3.00 -15.67
N LEU A 393 -5.63 -3.11 -14.57
CA LEU A 393 -7.00 -3.66 -14.56
C LEU A 393 -7.97 -2.78 -15.36
N GLN A 394 -7.86 -1.46 -15.23
CA GLN A 394 -8.69 -0.50 -15.99
C GLN A 394 -8.39 -0.58 -17.49
N GLN A 395 -7.12 -0.76 -17.85
CA GLN A 395 -6.69 -0.93 -19.23
C GLN A 395 -7.20 -2.26 -19.80
N ALA A 396 -7.07 -3.36 -19.05
CA ALA A 396 -7.63 -4.67 -19.41
C ALA A 396 -9.15 -4.59 -19.60
N LYS A 397 -9.86 -3.87 -18.74
CA LYS A 397 -11.31 -3.66 -18.85
C LYS A 397 -11.68 -2.96 -20.15
N ARG A 398 -10.95 -1.91 -20.54
CA ARG A 398 -11.17 -1.19 -21.81
C ARG A 398 -10.97 -2.09 -23.01
N TYR A 399 -9.93 -2.93 -23.01
CA TYR A 399 -9.69 -3.90 -24.08
C TYR A 399 -10.80 -4.96 -24.16
N LEU A 400 -11.29 -5.46 -23.02
CA LEU A 400 -12.45 -6.36 -23.00
C LEU A 400 -13.76 -5.72 -23.47
N GLU A 401 -13.99 -4.44 -23.15
CA GLU A 401 -15.14 -3.68 -23.65
C GLU A 401 -15.08 -3.48 -25.17
N ASN A 402 -13.88 -3.28 -25.72
CA ASN A 402 -13.66 -3.24 -27.17
C ASN A 402 -13.86 -4.62 -27.81
N ALA A 403 -13.28 -5.67 -27.23
CA ALA A 403 -13.44 -7.07 -27.65
C ALA A 403 -14.92 -7.44 -27.82
N GLN A 404 -15.77 -7.05 -26.87
CA GLN A 404 -17.22 -7.31 -26.94
C GLN A 404 -17.93 -6.64 -28.12
N ARG A 405 -17.39 -5.55 -28.66
CA ARG A 405 -17.94 -4.93 -29.87
C ARG A 405 -17.63 -5.74 -31.11
N PHE A 406 -16.54 -6.50 -31.08
CA PHE A 406 -16.06 -7.33 -32.19
C PHE A 406 -16.71 -8.71 -32.26
N THR A 407 -17.58 -9.07 -31.31
CA THR A 407 -18.32 -10.35 -31.34
C THR A 407 -19.54 -10.33 -32.26
N GLN A 408 -19.89 -9.19 -32.86
CA GLN A 408 -21.10 -9.02 -33.66
C GLN A 408 -20.92 -9.24 -35.18
N GLY A 409 -19.72 -9.56 -35.66
CA GLY A 409 -19.48 -9.82 -37.09
C GLY A 409 -18.35 -10.82 -37.36
N GLU A 410 -18.52 -11.68 -38.36
CA GLU A 410 -17.58 -12.76 -38.74
C GLU A 410 -16.17 -12.25 -39.09
N TYR A 411 -16.06 -11.09 -39.73
CA TYR A 411 -14.76 -10.48 -40.12
C TYR A 411 -14.03 -9.76 -38.98
N GLN A 412 -14.48 -9.88 -37.73
CA GLN A 412 -13.92 -9.15 -36.59
C GLN A 412 -13.21 -10.06 -35.58
N LEU A 413 -13.14 -11.37 -35.84
CA LEU A 413 -12.45 -12.33 -34.96
C LEU A 413 -10.94 -12.06 -34.83
N GLU A 414 -10.28 -11.56 -35.87
CA GLU A 414 -8.87 -11.14 -35.80
C GLU A 414 -8.69 -9.94 -34.84
N LEU A 415 -9.60 -8.97 -34.89
CA LEU A 415 -9.59 -7.81 -33.99
C LEU A 415 -9.91 -8.22 -32.55
N LEU A 416 -10.86 -9.14 -32.38
CA LEU A 416 -11.17 -9.76 -31.10
C LEU A 416 -9.92 -10.44 -30.51
N ALA A 417 -9.20 -11.23 -31.31
CA ALA A 417 -7.99 -11.93 -30.87
C ALA A 417 -6.90 -10.95 -30.42
N GLU A 418 -6.70 -9.83 -31.13
CA GLU A 418 -5.73 -8.81 -30.73
C GLU A 418 -6.14 -8.08 -29.45
N GLU A 419 -7.42 -7.72 -29.28
CA GLU A 419 -7.91 -7.11 -28.02
C GLU A 419 -7.74 -8.04 -26.81
N LEU A 420 -7.96 -9.36 -26.98
CA LEU A 420 -7.72 -10.35 -25.92
C LEU A 420 -6.24 -10.50 -25.59
N LYS A 421 -5.34 -10.41 -26.58
CA LYS A 421 -3.89 -10.40 -26.37
C LYS A 421 -3.44 -9.15 -25.61
N LEU A 422 -3.98 -7.98 -25.96
CA LEU A 422 -3.73 -6.73 -25.23
C LEU A 422 -4.24 -6.80 -23.79
N THR A 423 -5.42 -7.39 -23.57
CA THR A 423 -5.96 -7.68 -22.24
C THR A 423 -5.02 -8.56 -21.43
N GLN A 424 -4.56 -9.67 -22.02
CA GLN A 424 -3.63 -10.60 -21.38
C GLN A 424 -2.32 -9.88 -20.98
N ASN A 425 -1.72 -9.10 -21.88
CA ASN A 425 -0.49 -8.36 -21.59
C ASN A 425 -0.66 -7.37 -20.43
N ALA A 426 -1.77 -6.64 -20.40
CA ALA A 426 -2.08 -5.72 -19.31
C ALA A 426 -2.16 -6.47 -17.96
N LEU A 427 -2.83 -7.62 -17.90
CA LEU A 427 -2.94 -8.42 -16.69
C LEU A 427 -1.61 -9.07 -16.28
N SER A 428 -0.84 -9.62 -17.22
CA SER A 428 0.48 -10.22 -16.95
C SER A 428 1.52 -9.21 -16.46
N SER A 429 1.33 -7.91 -16.75
CA SER A 429 2.17 -6.84 -16.18
C SER A 429 2.01 -6.68 -14.67
N ILE A 430 0.88 -7.13 -14.10
CA ILE A 430 0.60 -7.03 -12.66
C ILE A 430 1.51 -7.97 -11.88
N THR A 431 1.63 -9.23 -12.33
CA THR A 431 2.46 -10.28 -11.69
C THR A 431 3.95 -10.19 -12.04
N GLY A 432 4.31 -9.36 -13.02
CA GLY A 432 5.70 -9.12 -13.40
C GLY A 432 6.29 -10.11 -14.39
N GLN A 433 5.46 -10.81 -15.18
CA GLN A 433 5.93 -11.77 -16.20
C GLN A 433 6.52 -11.10 -17.48
N PHE A 434 6.46 -9.76 -17.58
CA PHE A 434 7.07 -8.97 -18.65
C PHE A 434 7.78 -7.76 -18.05
N THR A 435 9.07 -7.88 -17.70
CA THR A 435 9.81 -6.80 -17.03
C THR A 435 10.38 -5.76 -18.00
N ALA A 436 10.09 -4.49 -17.71
CA ALA A 436 11.01 -3.39 -17.99
C ALA A 436 11.86 -3.17 -16.73
N ASP A 437 13.19 -3.24 -16.86
CA ASP A 437 14.13 -3.14 -15.73
C ASP A 437 13.95 -1.85 -14.89
N ASP A 438 13.43 -0.78 -15.50
CA ASP A 438 13.17 0.50 -14.82
C ASP A 438 12.09 0.41 -13.73
N LEU A 439 11.07 -0.45 -13.90
CA LEU A 439 9.97 -0.60 -12.94
C LEU A 439 10.46 -1.23 -11.63
N LEU A 440 11.41 -2.17 -11.72
CA LEU A 440 11.96 -2.85 -10.55
C LEU A 440 12.75 -1.87 -9.68
N GLY A 441 13.56 -1.00 -10.29
CA GLY A 441 14.32 0.02 -9.57
C GLY A 441 13.42 0.94 -8.74
N GLU A 442 12.32 1.41 -9.33
CA GLU A 442 11.37 2.29 -8.64
C GLU A 442 10.66 1.58 -7.48
N ILE A 443 10.16 0.36 -7.67
CA ILE A 443 9.43 -0.38 -6.64
C ILE A 443 10.31 -0.65 -5.42
N PHE A 444 11.51 -1.19 -5.61
CA PHE A 444 12.37 -1.62 -4.50
C PHE A 444 13.13 -0.45 -3.84
N SER A 445 13.30 0.68 -4.52
CA SER A 445 13.91 1.89 -3.93
C SER A 445 13.15 2.45 -2.72
N HIS A 446 11.84 2.21 -2.65
CA HIS A 446 10.97 2.67 -1.56
C HIS A 446 10.97 1.73 -0.35
N PHE A 447 11.64 0.57 -0.42
CA PHE A 447 11.69 -0.39 0.69
C PHE A 447 12.75 0.00 1.72
N CYS A 448 12.60 -0.49 2.96
CA CYS A 448 13.65 -0.34 3.96
C CYS A 448 14.92 -1.10 3.57
N ILE A 449 16.08 -0.58 4.00
CA ILE A 449 17.35 -1.33 3.97
C ILE A 449 17.26 -2.51 4.96
N GLY A 450 17.72 -3.69 4.56
CA GLY A 450 17.63 -4.92 5.37
C GLY A 450 16.44 -5.84 5.04
N LYS A 451 15.68 -5.49 3.99
CA LYS A 451 14.53 -6.27 3.52
C LYS A 451 14.62 -6.62 2.06
#